data_AF-A0AAU2NNR7-F1
#
_entry.id   AF-A0AAU2NNR7-F1
#
_cell.length_a   1.000
_cell.length_b   1.000
_cell.length_c   1.000
_cell.angle_alpha   90.00
_cell.angle_beta   90.00
_cell.angle_gamma   90.00
#
_symmetry.space_group_name_H-M   'P 1'
#
loop_
_entity.id
_entity.type
_entity.pdbx_description
1 polymer ?
#
loop_
_entity_poly.entity_id
_entity_poly.type
_entity_poly.pdbx_seq_one_letter_code
_entity_poly.pdbx_strand_id
1 'polypeptide(L)'
;MNKRLLAVPALGALLAFGAVGCGDDNSKQLESWATSVCGAAKDPIAQAQTALADTGQVKTGEAPADLQKRLSADIGRLAKTNQDIATAIDSAGAPKVDDGATLQKDTVTELNKAADGYLDVQKKLDGLSNTDQAKFADGLRSVADQVQQLASLSTQAQAKLQRGELGAAMAKQQGCKPGAAAAAPTAGASGSAGAGGTPAAGDATGTPAPGSTDPASPAAGATPTDAGGTPAPSASATPSSPSTPAPSAS
;
A
#
# COMPACT_ATOMS: atom_id res chain seq x y z
N MET A 1 -7.06 -16.16 -67.37
CA MET A 1 -6.40 -17.39 -66.87
C MET A 1 -5.05 -17.03 -66.28
N ASN A 2 -4.59 -17.75 -65.22
CA ASN A 2 -3.19 -18.10 -64.88
C ASN A 2 -2.09 -17.00 -64.80
N LYS A 3 -1.11 -17.01 -63.88
CA LYS A 3 -0.94 -17.64 -62.54
C LYS A 3 0.41 -17.14 -61.92
N ARG A 4 0.50 -17.03 -60.59
CA ARG A 4 1.61 -17.45 -59.66
C ARG A 4 3.09 -17.30 -60.12
N LEU A 5 4.07 -16.85 -59.33
CA LEU A 5 4.33 -16.87 -57.87
C LEU A 5 4.95 -15.50 -57.41
N LEU A 6 5.75 -15.25 -56.34
CA LEU A 6 6.47 -16.06 -55.34
C LEU A 6 6.62 -15.37 -53.95
N ALA A 7 7.84 -15.25 -53.39
CA ALA A 7 8.15 -14.93 -51.99
C ALA A 7 8.51 -13.45 -51.69
N VAL A 8 8.31 -13.07 -50.43
CA VAL A 8 8.66 -11.79 -49.78
C VAL A 8 10.09 -11.87 -49.16
N PRO A 9 10.85 -10.75 -49.04
CA PRO A 9 12.32 -10.81 -48.95
C PRO A 9 12.91 -10.83 -47.53
N ALA A 10 14.24 -10.72 -47.47
CA ALA A 10 15.10 -11.00 -46.31
C ALA A 10 15.35 -9.81 -45.36
N LEU A 11 16.14 -10.11 -44.32
CA LEU A 11 16.92 -9.21 -43.44
C LEU A 11 16.15 -8.39 -42.39
N GLY A 12 16.25 -8.86 -41.15
CA GLY A 12 16.10 -8.07 -39.92
C GLY A 12 17.05 -8.62 -38.85
N ALA A 13 18.19 -7.98 -38.61
CA ALA A 13 19.18 -8.44 -37.65
C ALA A 13 18.73 -8.10 -36.22
N LEU A 14 18.40 -9.12 -35.43
CA LEU A 14 18.10 -8.96 -34.00
C LEU A 14 19.40 -8.85 -33.20
N LEU A 15 19.42 -7.91 -32.26
CA LEU A 15 20.54 -7.67 -31.34
C LEU A 15 20.78 -8.91 -30.47
N ALA A 16 21.95 -9.52 -30.60
CA ALA A 16 22.39 -10.59 -29.72
C ALA A 16 22.75 -10.01 -28.35
N PHE A 17 21.78 -9.97 -27.43
CA PHE A 17 22.08 -9.88 -26.00
C PHE A 17 22.95 -11.07 -25.61
N GLY A 18 24.04 -10.80 -24.89
CA GLY A 18 25.08 -11.79 -24.62
C GLY A 18 24.55 -12.97 -23.82
N ALA A 19 24.67 -14.18 -24.37
CA ALA A 19 24.33 -15.41 -23.68
C ALA A 19 25.34 -15.72 -22.57
N VAL A 20 25.05 -15.28 -21.34
CA VAL A 20 25.58 -15.95 -20.15
C VAL A 20 24.90 -17.33 -20.04
N GLY A 21 25.70 -18.38 -19.83
CA GLY A 21 25.28 -19.76 -20.07
C GLY A 21 24.45 -20.40 -18.95
N CYS A 22 23.93 -21.61 -19.25
CA CYS A 22 23.24 -22.50 -18.30
C CYS A 22 21.81 -22.05 -17.88
N GLY A 23 20.97 -21.71 -18.85
CA GLY A 23 19.60 -21.22 -18.61
C GLY A 23 18.58 -22.26 -18.12
N ASP A 24 18.74 -23.55 -18.43
CA ASP A 24 17.73 -24.58 -18.12
C ASP A 24 17.62 -24.90 -16.62
N ASP A 25 18.75 -25.20 -15.96
CA ASP A 25 18.76 -25.60 -14.55
C ASP A 25 18.52 -24.43 -13.60
N ASN A 26 19.08 -23.25 -13.88
CA ASN A 26 18.79 -22.04 -13.10
C ASN A 26 17.30 -21.66 -13.21
N SER A 27 16.70 -21.74 -14.41
CA SER A 27 15.24 -21.54 -14.58
C SER A 27 14.44 -22.54 -13.74
N LYS A 28 14.78 -23.84 -13.78
CA LYS A 28 14.10 -24.87 -12.97
C LYS A 28 14.25 -24.62 -11.46
N GLN A 29 15.41 -24.14 -11.01
CA GLN A 29 15.66 -23.78 -9.62
C GLN A 29 14.84 -22.55 -9.19
N LEU A 30 14.73 -21.53 -10.04
CA LEU A 30 13.90 -20.35 -9.79
C LEU A 30 12.40 -20.67 -9.77
N GLU A 31 11.92 -21.50 -10.70
CA GLU A 31 10.54 -22.01 -10.66
C GLU A 31 10.30 -22.84 -9.39
N SER A 32 11.21 -23.72 -9.01
CA SER A 32 11.07 -24.54 -7.80
C SER A 32 11.06 -23.69 -6.52
N TRP A 33 11.90 -22.66 -6.44
CA TRP A 33 11.91 -21.71 -5.33
C TRP A 33 10.59 -20.93 -5.26
N ALA A 34 10.15 -20.40 -6.41
CA ALA A 34 8.90 -19.67 -6.52
C ALA A 34 7.69 -20.55 -6.18
N THR A 35 7.65 -21.81 -6.64
CA THR A 35 6.61 -22.79 -6.28
C THR A 35 6.59 -23.06 -4.77
N SER A 36 7.75 -23.15 -4.12
CA SER A 36 7.85 -23.33 -2.66
C SER A 36 7.28 -22.12 -1.91
N VAL A 37 7.79 -20.92 -2.18
CA VAL A 37 7.37 -19.68 -1.52
C VAL A 37 5.89 -19.39 -1.79
N CYS A 38 5.46 -19.42 -3.05
CA CYS A 38 4.07 -19.15 -3.41
C CYS A 38 3.10 -20.26 -2.99
N GLY A 39 3.58 -21.50 -2.83
CA GLY A 39 2.79 -22.58 -2.26
C GLY A 39 2.44 -22.34 -0.79
N ALA A 40 3.45 -22.00 0.02
CA ALA A 40 3.27 -21.68 1.44
C ALA A 40 2.54 -20.33 1.66
N ALA A 41 2.85 -19.31 0.85
CA ALA A 41 2.28 -17.96 0.99
C ALA A 41 0.82 -17.84 0.52
N LYS A 42 0.30 -18.79 -0.26
CA LYS A 42 -1.03 -18.70 -0.91
C LYS A 42 -2.17 -18.37 0.04
N ASP A 43 -2.31 -19.15 1.11
CA ASP A 43 -3.44 -19.02 2.03
C ASP A 43 -3.30 -17.78 2.96
N PRO A 44 -2.09 -17.44 3.48
CA PRO A 44 -1.83 -16.13 4.09
C PRO A 44 -2.16 -14.95 3.15
N ILE A 45 -1.77 -15.00 1.87
CA ILE A 45 -2.09 -13.97 0.87
C ILE A 45 -3.61 -13.82 0.69
N ALA A 46 -4.38 -14.92 0.65
CA ALA A 46 -5.84 -14.88 0.58
C ALA A 46 -6.48 -14.30 1.87
N GLN A 47 -5.92 -14.61 3.04
CA GLN A 47 -6.35 -14.04 4.32
C GLN A 47 -6.08 -12.53 4.40
N ALA A 48 -4.92 -12.05 3.96
CA ALA A 48 -4.63 -10.62 3.88
C ALA A 48 -5.53 -9.89 2.87
N GLN A 49 -5.83 -10.48 1.71
CA GLN A 49 -6.79 -9.89 0.75
C GLN A 49 -8.18 -9.75 1.36
N THR A 50 -8.63 -10.74 2.14
CA THR A 50 -9.91 -10.69 2.86
C THR A 50 -9.89 -9.62 3.96
N ALA A 51 -8.79 -9.51 4.71
CA ALA A 51 -8.63 -8.48 5.73
C ALA A 51 -8.61 -7.06 5.14
N LEU A 52 -7.84 -6.83 4.07
CA LEU A 52 -7.83 -5.55 3.35
C LEU A 52 -9.23 -5.19 2.83
N ALA A 53 -9.95 -6.15 2.24
CA ALA A 53 -11.31 -5.94 1.76
C ALA A 53 -12.29 -5.57 2.89
N ASP A 54 -12.16 -6.18 4.08
CA ASP A 54 -13.01 -5.86 5.24
C ASP A 54 -12.66 -4.51 5.90
N THR A 55 -11.38 -4.14 5.98
CA THR A 55 -10.96 -2.80 6.47
C THR A 55 -11.54 -1.66 5.63
N GLY A 56 -11.83 -1.91 4.35
CA GLY A 56 -12.52 -0.96 3.46
C GLY A 56 -14.05 -0.93 3.62
N GLN A 57 -14.67 -1.81 4.40
CA GLN A 57 -16.12 -1.85 4.58
C GLN A 57 -16.62 -0.89 5.66
N VAL A 58 -17.50 0.03 5.27
CA VAL A 58 -18.38 0.76 6.18
C VAL A 58 -19.62 -0.11 6.43
N LYS A 59 -19.82 -0.56 7.68
CA LYS A 59 -20.99 -1.37 8.07
C LYS A 59 -22.02 -0.47 8.77
N THR A 60 -23.17 -0.27 8.14
CA THR A 60 -24.24 0.61 8.67
C THR A 60 -24.72 0.11 10.03
N GLY A 61 -24.64 0.97 11.05
CA GLY A 61 -25.05 0.64 12.43
C GLY A 61 -24.01 -0.11 13.26
N GLU A 62 -22.79 -0.33 12.75
CA GLU A 62 -21.68 -0.88 13.52
C GLU A 62 -21.25 0.09 14.64
N ALA A 63 -21.18 -0.40 15.89
CA ALA A 63 -20.77 0.41 17.02
C ALA A 63 -19.24 0.64 17.01
N PRO A 64 -18.73 1.75 17.58
CA PRO A 64 -17.30 2.03 17.66
C PRO A 64 -16.46 0.87 18.24
N ALA A 65 -16.96 0.18 19.26
CA ALA A 65 -16.28 -0.98 19.87
C ALA A 65 -16.23 -2.21 18.94
N ASP A 66 -17.25 -2.43 18.12
CA ASP A 66 -17.28 -3.53 17.14
C ASP A 66 -16.35 -3.23 15.96
N LEU A 67 -16.39 -1.98 15.44
CA LEU A 67 -15.48 -1.49 14.41
C LEU A 67 -14.01 -1.60 14.86
N GLN A 68 -13.70 -1.18 16.10
CA GLN A 68 -12.38 -1.30 16.72
C GLN A 68 -11.91 -2.77 16.75
N LYS A 69 -12.74 -3.66 17.30
CA LYS A 69 -12.45 -5.09 17.42
C LYS A 69 -12.28 -5.79 16.07
N ARG A 70 -13.07 -5.39 15.07
CA ARG A 70 -13.02 -5.91 13.70
C ARG A 70 -11.72 -5.51 13.01
N LEU A 71 -11.43 -4.21 12.97
CA LEU A 71 -10.21 -3.67 12.38
C LEU A 71 -8.95 -4.18 13.10
N SER A 72 -8.99 -4.39 14.43
CA SER A 72 -7.90 -5.01 15.19
C SER A 72 -7.62 -6.45 14.73
N ALA A 73 -8.68 -7.25 14.55
CA ALA A 73 -8.56 -8.60 14.03
C ALA A 73 -8.06 -8.64 12.57
N ASP A 74 -8.38 -7.64 11.73
CA ASP A 74 -7.83 -7.51 10.37
C ASP A 74 -6.35 -7.11 10.38
N ILE A 75 -5.97 -6.13 11.19
CA ILE A 75 -4.57 -5.69 11.31
C ILE A 75 -3.70 -6.83 11.87
N GLY A 76 -4.21 -7.63 12.81
CA GLY A 76 -3.57 -8.87 13.27
C GLY A 76 -3.42 -9.93 12.17
N ARG A 77 -4.39 -10.05 11.24
CA ARG A 77 -4.25 -10.90 10.02
C ARG A 77 -3.15 -10.39 9.09
N LEU A 78 -3.03 -9.07 8.91
CA LEU A 78 -1.95 -8.46 8.10
C LEU A 78 -0.57 -8.69 8.74
N ALA A 79 -0.45 -8.52 10.07
CA ALA A 79 0.77 -8.84 10.81
C ALA A 79 1.21 -10.30 10.58
N LYS A 80 0.31 -11.26 10.87
CA LYS A 80 0.59 -12.69 10.70
C LYS A 80 0.97 -13.03 9.25
N THR A 81 0.28 -12.47 8.27
CA THR A 81 0.59 -12.74 6.85
C THR A 81 2.01 -12.33 6.48
N ASN A 82 2.51 -11.20 6.99
CA ASN A 82 3.89 -10.79 6.74
C ASN A 82 4.90 -11.75 7.41
N GLN A 83 4.61 -12.28 8.60
CA GLN A 83 5.43 -13.31 9.26
C GLN A 83 5.40 -14.65 8.51
N ASP A 84 4.23 -15.07 8.02
CA ASP A 84 4.07 -16.32 7.27
C ASP A 84 4.85 -16.27 5.94
N ILE A 85 4.78 -15.14 5.21
CA ILE A 85 5.53 -14.93 3.97
C ILE A 85 7.04 -14.84 4.25
N ALA A 86 7.46 -14.16 5.33
CA ALA A 86 8.86 -14.13 5.74
C ALA A 86 9.37 -15.56 6.05
N THR A 87 8.58 -16.35 6.78
CA THR A 87 8.89 -17.76 7.11
C THR A 87 8.98 -18.63 5.86
N ALA A 88 8.09 -18.43 4.87
CA ALA A 88 8.14 -19.14 3.60
C ALA A 88 9.41 -18.81 2.79
N ILE A 89 9.82 -17.54 2.75
CA ILE A 89 11.05 -17.08 2.07
C ILE A 89 12.30 -17.60 2.78
N ASP A 90 12.31 -17.64 4.13
CA ASP A 90 13.42 -18.20 4.91
C ASP A 90 13.55 -19.71 4.71
N SER A 91 12.42 -20.44 4.76
CA SER A 91 12.36 -21.89 4.52
C SER A 91 12.77 -22.30 3.11
N ALA A 92 12.55 -21.44 2.11
CA ALA A 92 12.97 -21.67 0.73
C ALA A 92 14.46 -21.33 0.48
N GLY A 93 15.11 -20.63 1.43
CA GLY A 93 16.51 -20.22 1.33
C GLY A 93 16.77 -19.18 0.23
N ALA A 94 18.03 -19.02 -0.15
CA ALA A 94 18.45 -18.03 -1.14
C ALA A 94 18.03 -18.43 -2.58
N PRO A 95 17.28 -17.59 -3.32
CA PRO A 95 17.00 -17.82 -4.73
C PRO A 95 18.28 -17.77 -5.58
N LYS A 96 18.28 -18.48 -6.71
CA LYS A 96 19.41 -18.54 -7.65
C LYS A 96 19.47 -17.33 -8.59
N VAL A 97 19.77 -16.18 -8.00
CA VAL A 97 20.06 -14.91 -8.67
C VAL A 97 21.29 -14.26 -8.05
N ASP A 98 21.86 -13.26 -8.73
CA ASP A 98 22.86 -12.36 -8.15
C ASP A 98 22.36 -11.75 -6.83
N ASP A 99 23.23 -11.69 -5.82
CA ASP A 99 22.93 -11.28 -4.45
C ASP A 99 21.75 -12.02 -3.78
N GLY A 100 21.36 -13.21 -4.26
CA GLY A 100 20.20 -13.96 -3.77
C GLY A 100 20.15 -14.19 -2.26
N ALA A 101 21.29 -14.38 -1.60
CA ALA A 101 21.36 -14.51 -0.13
C ALA A 101 21.07 -13.18 0.60
N THR A 102 21.58 -12.06 0.08
CA THR A 102 21.26 -10.70 0.57
C THR A 102 19.78 -10.41 0.33
N LEU A 103 19.25 -10.69 -0.86
CA LEU A 103 17.85 -10.52 -1.24
C LEU A 103 16.90 -11.29 -0.31
N GLN A 104 17.22 -12.55 0.01
CA GLN A 104 16.48 -13.37 0.96
C GLN A 104 16.46 -12.71 2.34
N LYS A 105 17.64 -12.46 2.92
CA LYS A 105 17.80 -11.88 4.27
C LYS A 105 17.11 -10.52 4.41
N ASP A 106 17.28 -9.64 3.45
CA ASP A 106 16.65 -8.32 3.38
C ASP A 106 15.12 -8.42 3.39
N THR A 107 14.58 -9.31 2.57
CA THR A 107 13.13 -9.43 2.40
C THR A 107 12.48 -10.03 3.64
N VAL A 108 13.10 -11.05 4.26
CA VAL A 108 12.69 -11.59 5.56
C VAL A 108 12.76 -10.52 6.66
N THR A 109 13.80 -9.68 6.66
CA THR A 109 13.97 -8.62 7.66
C THR A 109 12.87 -7.55 7.55
N GLU A 110 12.63 -7.04 6.33
CA GLU A 110 11.62 -5.98 6.11
C GLU A 110 10.18 -6.48 6.26
N LEU A 111 9.89 -7.74 5.93
CA LEU A 111 8.57 -8.34 6.18
C LEU A 111 8.30 -8.52 7.68
N ASN A 112 9.26 -9.02 8.47
CA ASN A 112 9.09 -9.13 9.92
C ASN A 112 8.92 -7.74 10.57
N LYS A 113 9.71 -6.74 10.15
CA LYS A 113 9.57 -5.34 10.57
C LYS A 113 8.20 -4.73 10.20
N ALA A 114 7.64 -5.08 9.04
CA ALA A 114 6.27 -4.71 8.68
C ALA A 114 5.23 -5.41 9.59
N ALA A 115 5.44 -6.68 9.95
CA ALA A 115 4.58 -7.41 10.86
C ALA A 115 4.58 -6.82 12.28
N ASP A 116 5.76 -6.54 12.84
CA ASP A 116 5.90 -5.91 14.17
C ASP A 116 5.20 -4.55 14.20
N GLY A 117 5.38 -3.75 13.14
CA GLY A 117 4.66 -2.49 12.96
C GLY A 117 3.13 -2.67 12.91
N TYR A 118 2.61 -3.70 12.23
CA TYR A 118 1.18 -4.00 12.26
C TYR A 118 0.70 -4.42 13.65
N LEU A 119 1.49 -5.19 14.42
CA LEU A 119 1.17 -5.52 15.82
C LEU A 119 1.15 -4.28 16.72
N ASP A 120 2.03 -3.31 16.50
CA ASP A 120 2.02 -2.04 17.23
C ASP A 120 0.82 -1.15 16.84
N VAL A 121 0.43 -1.14 15.58
CA VAL A 121 -0.82 -0.49 15.13
C VAL A 121 -2.05 -1.18 15.73
N GLN A 122 -2.05 -2.52 15.84
CA GLN A 122 -3.11 -3.27 16.50
C GLN A 122 -3.24 -2.85 17.97
N LYS A 123 -2.13 -2.83 18.74
CA LYS A 123 -2.11 -2.37 20.14
C LYS A 123 -2.62 -0.94 20.30
N LYS A 124 -2.28 -0.04 19.38
CA LYS A 124 -2.79 1.35 19.38
C LYS A 124 -4.29 1.40 19.13
N LEU A 125 -4.79 0.60 18.19
CA LEU A 125 -6.22 0.50 17.90
C LEU A 125 -7.00 -0.08 19.09
N ASP A 126 -6.52 -1.17 19.70
CA ASP A 126 -7.09 -1.76 20.92
C ASP A 126 -7.08 -0.77 22.10
N GLY A 127 -6.12 0.16 22.12
CA GLY A 127 -6.02 1.24 23.12
C GLY A 127 -6.88 2.48 22.85
N LEU A 128 -7.62 2.57 21.73
CA LEU A 128 -8.48 3.73 21.46
C LEU A 128 -9.70 3.76 22.39
N SER A 129 -10.03 4.96 22.88
CA SER A 129 -11.32 5.21 23.51
C SER A 129 -12.42 5.18 22.45
N ASN A 130 -13.38 4.26 22.62
CA ASN A 130 -14.54 4.07 21.75
C ASN A 130 -15.82 4.76 22.27
N THR A 131 -15.73 5.45 23.41
CA THR A 131 -16.84 6.19 24.06
C THR A 131 -16.90 7.66 23.66
N ASP A 132 -15.78 8.23 23.18
CA ASP A 132 -15.66 9.58 22.63
C ASP A 132 -15.51 9.46 21.11
N GLN A 133 -16.58 9.74 20.35
CA GLN A 133 -16.57 9.53 18.89
C GLN A 133 -15.56 10.43 18.15
N ALA A 134 -15.25 11.62 18.67
CA ALA A 134 -14.27 12.50 18.05
C ALA A 134 -12.85 11.93 18.22
N LYS A 135 -12.47 11.59 19.46
CA LYS A 135 -11.17 10.95 19.72
C LYS A 135 -11.03 9.58 19.06
N PHE A 136 -12.13 8.83 18.93
CA PHE A 136 -12.14 7.57 18.21
C PHE A 136 -11.85 7.77 16.71
N ALA A 137 -12.50 8.75 16.07
CA ALA A 137 -12.26 9.09 14.66
C ALA A 137 -10.83 9.62 14.41
N ASP A 138 -10.32 10.50 15.27
CA ASP A 138 -8.94 11.00 15.19
C ASP A 138 -7.92 9.88 15.39
N GLY A 139 -8.18 8.98 16.35
CA GLY A 139 -7.37 7.78 16.60
C GLY A 139 -7.36 6.81 15.40
N LEU A 140 -8.53 6.55 14.82
CA LEU A 140 -8.66 5.74 13.59
C LEU A 140 -7.91 6.37 12.41
N ARG A 141 -7.89 7.70 12.30
CA ARG A 141 -7.11 8.40 11.27
C ARG A 141 -5.61 8.16 11.45
N SER A 142 -5.08 8.35 12.66
CA SER A 142 -3.67 8.06 12.95
C SER A 142 -3.30 6.57 12.75
N VAL A 143 -4.23 5.65 13.02
CA VAL A 143 -4.07 4.22 12.72
C VAL A 143 -4.00 3.98 11.21
N ALA A 144 -4.86 4.61 10.41
CA ALA A 144 -4.87 4.49 8.95
C ALA A 144 -3.57 5.01 8.31
N ASP A 145 -3.08 6.18 8.74
CA ASP A 145 -1.81 6.76 8.24
C ASP A 145 -0.64 5.78 8.47
N GLN A 146 -0.60 5.10 9.62
CA GLN A 146 0.41 4.06 9.91
C GLN A 146 0.21 2.78 9.09
N VAL A 147 -1.03 2.32 8.89
CA VAL A 147 -1.33 1.16 8.02
C VAL A 147 -0.82 1.41 6.59
N GLN A 148 -0.97 2.63 6.06
CA GLN A 148 -0.49 3.00 4.74
C GLN A 148 1.05 2.99 4.66
N GLN A 149 1.76 3.45 5.70
CA GLN A 149 3.22 3.38 5.77
C GLN A 149 3.72 1.93 5.78
N LEU A 150 3.08 1.05 6.55
CA LEU A 150 3.44 -0.38 6.64
C LEU A 150 3.11 -1.15 5.36
N ALA A 151 2.00 -0.81 4.70
CA ALA A 151 1.65 -1.36 3.40
C ALA A 151 2.68 -0.95 2.34
N SER A 152 3.17 0.30 2.38
CA SER A 152 4.24 0.78 1.51
C SER A 152 5.55 0.03 1.75
N LEU A 153 5.94 -0.18 3.01
CA LEU A 153 7.14 -0.94 3.39
C LEU A 153 7.09 -2.39 2.89
N SER A 154 5.99 -3.10 3.15
CA SER A 154 5.81 -4.49 2.69
C SER A 154 5.77 -4.58 1.16
N THR A 155 5.11 -3.64 0.48
CA THR A 155 5.11 -3.55 -0.99
C THR A 155 6.52 -3.34 -1.55
N GLN A 156 7.33 -2.46 -0.93
CA GLN A 156 8.71 -2.21 -1.35
C GLN A 156 9.62 -3.44 -1.12
N ALA A 157 9.42 -4.19 -0.04
CA ALA A 157 10.11 -5.44 0.21
C ALA A 157 9.75 -6.50 -0.85
N GLN A 158 8.45 -6.72 -1.11
CA GLN A 158 7.96 -7.66 -2.11
C GLN A 158 8.40 -7.30 -3.54
N ALA A 159 8.47 -6.01 -3.87
CA ALA A 159 8.98 -5.52 -5.16
C ALA A 159 10.45 -5.91 -5.42
N LYS A 160 11.24 -6.23 -4.38
CA LYS A 160 12.60 -6.78 -4.56
C LYS A 160 12.58 -8.17 -5.24
N LEU A 161 11.56 -8.99 -4.95
CA LEU A 161 11.38 -10.34 -5.52
C LEU A 161 10.78 -10.32 -6.93
N GLN A 162 10.13 -9.23 -7.33
CA GLN A 162 9.43 -9.11 -8.61
C GLN A 162 10.34 -8.71 -9.79
N ARG A 163 11.66 -8.68 -9.58
CA ARG A 163 12.65 -8.26 -10.59
C ARG A 163 13.21 -9.44 -11.38
N GLY A 164 13.49 -9.19 -12.66
CA GLY A 164 14.23 -10.11 -13.53
C GLY A 164 13.61 -11.51 -13.62
N GLU A 165 14.48 -12.52 -13.68
CA GLU A 165 14.10 -13.93 -13.88
C GLU A 165 13.33 -14.50 -12.67
N LEU A 166 13.69 -14.09 -11.46
CA LEU A 166 12.96 -14.42 -10.23
C LEU A 166 11.53 -13.87 -10.28
N GLY A 167 11.34 -12.62 -10.69
CA GLY A 167 10.02 -12.03 -10.89
C GLY A 167 9.20 -12.76 -11.95
N ALA A 168 9.84 -13.18 -13.04
CA ALA A 168 9.20 -13.96 -14.10
C ALA A 168 8.79 -15.37 -13.65
N ALA A 169 9.56 -16.02 -12.76
CA ALA A 169 9.16 -17.27 -12.11
C ALA A 169 7.97 -17.05 -11.16
N MET A 170 8.08 -16.09 -10.23
CA MET A 170 7.03 -15.73 -9.26
C MET A 170 5.69 -15.39 -9.92
N ALA A 171 5.70 -14.67 -11.05
CA ALA A 171 4.48 -14.28 -11.77
C ALA A 171 3.71 -15.46 -12.39
N LYS A 172 4.36 -16.59 -12.67
CA LYS A 172 3.70 -17.81 -13.17
C LYS A 172 2.91 -18.50 -12.06
N GLN A 173 3.45 -18.48 -10.84
CA GLN A 173 2.94 -19.22 -9.69
C GLN A 173 1.57 -18.72 -9.23
N GLN A 174 0.57 -19.59 -9.27
CA GLN A 174 -0.82 -19.21 -8.98
C GLN A 174 -1.04 -18.78 -7.52
N GLY A 175 -0.20 -19.23 -6.58
CA GLY A 175 -0.30 -18.88 -5.16
C GLY A 175 0.12 -17.45 -4.80
N CYS A 176 0.96 -16.81 -5.62
CA CYS A 176 1.39 -15.41 -5.40
C CYS A 176 0.55 -14.38 -6.16
N LYS A 177 -0.46 -14.80 -6.95
CA LYS A 177 -1.26 -13.85 -7.72
C LYS A 177 -2.27 -13.12 -6.84
N PRO A 178 -2.47 -11.80 -7.03
CA PRO A 178 -3.59 -11.09 -6.42
C PRO A 178 -4.92 -11.76 -6.82
N GLY A 179 -5.78 -12.04 -5.84
CA GLY A 179 -7.15 -12.45 -6.08
C GLY A 179 -7.99 -11.26 -6.55
N ALA A 180 -9.16 -11.54 -7.13
CA ALA A 180 -10.04 -10.50 -7.70
C ALA A 180 -10.53 -9.44 -6.69
N ALA A 181 -10.38 -9.69 -5.38
CA ALA A 181 -10.67 -8.72 -4.33
C ALA A 181 -9.59 -7.61 -4.18
N ALA A 182 -8.42 -7.76 -4.80
CA ALA A 182 -7.28 -6.84 -4.64
C ALA A 182 -7.36 -5.55 -5.48
N ALA A 183 -8.56 -5.17 -5.95
CA ALA A 183 -8.81 -3.84 -6.48
C ALA A 183 -8.77 -2.84 -5.30
N ALA A 184 -7.60 -2.23 -5.09
CA ALA A 184 -7.40 -1.25 -4.03
C ALA A 184 -8.44 -0.12 -4.11
N PRO A 185 -8.87 0.46 -2.97
CA PRO A 185 -9.77 1.60 -2.97
C PRO A 185 -9.07 2.78 -3.64
N THR A 186 -9.40 3.04 -4.90
CA THR A 186 -9.12 4.32 -5.55
C THR A 186 -9.85 5.38 -4.72
N ALA A 187 -9.10 6.10 -3.88
CA ALA A 187 -9.62 7.19 -3.07
C ALA A 187 -10.46 8.10 -3.97
N GLY A 188 -11.76 8.21 -3.67
CA GLY A 188 -12.72 8.78 -4.60
C GLY A 188 -12.29 10.18 -5.00
N ALA A 189 -11.95 10.36 -6.28
CA ALA A 189 -11.71 11.68 -6.83
C ALA A 189 -13.01 12.48 -6.63
N SER A 190 -12.98 13.42 -5.68
CA SER A 190 -14.16 14.19 -5.30
C SER A 190 -14.50 15.12 -6.47
N GLY A 191 -15.35 14.62 -7.37
CA GLY A 191 -15.74 15.31 -8.59
C GLY A 191 -16.45 16.60 -8.21
N SER A 192 -15.74 17.72 -8.36
CA SER A 192 -16.28 19.05 -8.09
C SER A 192 -17.58 19.23 -8.83
N ALA A 193 -18.69 19.34 -8.11
CA ALA A 193 -20.03 19.45 -8.67
C ALA A 193 -20.14 20.76 -9.45
N GLY A 194 -19.98 20.69 -10.79
CA GLY A 194 -20.11 21.84 -11.67
C GLY A 194 -21.53 22.39 -11.64
N ALA A 195 -21.69 23.59 -11.09
CA ALA A 195 -22.97 24.29 -11.11
C ALA A 195 -23.36 24.61 -12.57
N GLY A 196 -24.51 24.11 -13.01
CA GLY A 196 -24.93 24.16 -14.42
C GLY A 196 -26.37 23.68 -14.64
N GLY A 197 -27.32 24.26 -13.91
CA GLY A 197 -28.74 23.89 -13.98
C GLY A 197 -29.66 25.11 -13.88
N THR A 198 -30.03 25.68 -15.02
CA THR A 198 -30.95 26.82 -15.13
C THR A 198 -32.38 26.43 -14.73
N PRO A 199 -33.06 27.13 -13.80
CA PRO A 199 -34.49 26.97 -13.59
C PRO A 199 -35.29 27.60 -14.73
N ALA A 200 -36.25 26.87 -15.30
CA ALA A 200 -37.25 27.43 -16.21
C ALA A 200 -38.38 28.12 -15.43
N ALA A 201 -39.10 29.03 -16.09
CA ALA A 201 -40.10 29.89 -15.45
C ALA A 201 -41.39 29.16 -15.00
N GLY A 202 -42.06 29.73 -14.00
CA GLY A 202 -43.41 29.38 -13.59
C GLY A 202 -44.10 30.58 -12.96
N ASP A 203 -45.03 31.21 -13.70
CA ASP A 203 -45.78 32.40 -13.27
C ASP A 203 -46.83 32.08 -12.19
N ALA A 204 -46.86 32.91 -11.15
CA ALA A 204 -48.00 33.08 -10.25
C ALA A 204 -48.00 34.51 -9.67
N THR A 205 -49.09 35.25 -9.84
CA THR A 205 -49.18 36.71 -9.57
C THR A 205 -49.63 37.05 -8.14
N GLY A 206 -49.01 38.06 -7.52
CA GLY A 206 -49.50 38.66 -6.25
C GLY A 206 -48.58 39.72 -5.64
N THR A 207 -49.07 40.95 -5.44
CA THR A 207 -48.37 42.17 -4.93
C THR A 207 -49.44 43.27 -4.67
N PRO A 208 -49.30 44.32 -3.81
CA PRO A 208 -48.26 44.74 -2.84
C PRO A 208 -48.69 44.56 -1.34
N ALA A 209 -47.81 44.48 -0.32
CA ALA A 209 -46.93 45.48 0.36
C ALA A 209 -47.68 46.44 1.34
N PRO A 210 -47.04 47.26 2.23
CA PRO A 210 -45.59 47.52 2.43
C PRO A 210 -45.06 47.61 3.89
N GLY A 211 -43.73 47.82 4.04
CA GLY A 211 -43.06 48.39 5.23
C GLY A 211 -41.97 47.50 5.87
N SER A 212 -40.80 48.00 6.32
CA SER A 212 -40.22 49.36 6.25
C SER A 212 -38.69 49.36 6.40
N THR A 213 -38.03 50.31 5.72
CA THR A 213 -36.73 50.95 6.05
C THR A 213 -35.50 50.10 6.41
N ASP A 214 -34.60 49.94 5.43
CA ASP A 214 -33.15 50.13 5.60
C ASP A 214 -32.84 51.65 5.71
N PRO A 215 -31.70 52.13 6.26
CA PRO A 215 -30.54 52.35 5.37
C PRO A 215 -29.12 52.34 5.98
N ALA A 216 -28.15 52.39 5.05
CA ALA A 216 -26.83 53.06 5.10
C ALA A 216 -25.56 52.22 5.39
N SER A 217 -24.81 51.96 4.32
CA SER A 217 -23.35 51.80 4.34
C SER A 217 -22.67 53.18 4.26
N PRO A 218 -21.39 53.31 4.66
CA PRO A 218 -20.37 53.39 3.60
C PRO A 218 -19.14 52.51 3.87
N ALA A 219 -18.24 52.43 2.88
CA ALA A 219 -17.05 51.57 2.87
C ALA A 219 -15.73 52.34 3.06
N ALA A 220 -14.65 51.63 3.45
CA ALA A 220 -13.36 51.57 2.74
C ALA A 220 -12.14 51.26 3.65
N GLY A 221 -11.23 50.42 3.15
CA GLY A 221 -9.78 50.56 3.36
C GLY A 221 -9.13 49.87 4.58
N ALA A 222 -8.45 48.75 4.35
CA ALA A 222 -7.06 48.48 4.78
C ALA A 222 -6.57 47.10 4.28
N THR A 223 -5.28 46.98 3.97
CA THR A 223 -4.61 45.73 3.58
C THR A 223 -4.00 45.00 4.77
N PRO A 224 -4.08 43.66 4.87
CA PRO A 224 -3.15 42.88 5.69
C PRO A 224 -1.79 42.76 4.97
N THR A 225 -0.69 42.86 5.72
CA THR A 225 0.68 42.83 5.19
C THR A 225 1.22 41.39 5.10
N ASP A 226 2.07 41.12 4.12
CA ASP A 226 2.88 39.88 4.09
C ASP A 226 3.96 39.92 5.18
N ALA A 227 4.17 38.78 5.86
CA ALA A 227 5.25 38.59 6.83
C ALA A 227 5.61 37.09 6.95
N GLY A 228 6.22 36.52 5.92
CA GLY A 228 6.82 35.17 5.99
C GLY A 228 7.86 35.02 7.12
N GLY A 229 7.86 33.88 7.82
CA GLY A 229 8.73 33.64 8.98
C GLY A 229 9.22 32.19 9.09
N THR A 230 10.33 31.88 8.41
CA THR A 230 11.01 30.58 8.48
C THR A 230 12.21 30.63 9.45
N PRO A 231 12.28 29.73 10.45
CA PRO A 231 13.54 29.36 11.11
C PRO A 231 14.17 28.09 10.52
N ALA A 232 15.49 27.99 10.64
CA ALA A 232 16.33 26.93 10.04
C ALA A 232 16.36 25.61 10.84
N PRO A 233 16.75 24.46 10.23
CA PRO A 233 16.81 23.16 10.91
C PRO A 233 17.94 23.07 11.95
N SER A 234 17.69 22.33 13.04
CA SER A 234 18.72 21.94 14.01
C SER A 234 19.46 20.67 13.58
N ALA A 235 20.72 20.54 14.02
CA ALA A 235 21.71 19.67 13.39
C ALA A 235 21.73 18.21 13.90
N SER A 236 22.43 17.38 13.14
CA SER A 236 22.66 15.95 13.34
C SER A 236 23.24 15.57 14.71
N ALA A 237 22.81 14.43 15.25
CA ALA A 237 23.53 13.67 16.26
C ALA A 237 24.01 12.33 15.67
N THR A 238 25.29 12.01 15.81
CA THR A 238 25.90 10.78 15.27
C THR A 238 25.75 9.60 16.23
N PRO A 239 25.62 8.35 15.73
CA PRO A 239 25.44 7.17 16.57
C PRO A 239 26.70 6.80 17.35
N SER A 240 26.52 6.21 18.53
CA SER A 240 27.57 5.52 19.28
C SER A 240 27.33 4.01 19.24
N SER A 241 28.41 3.21 19.19
CA SER A 241 28.38 1.75 19.13
C SER A 241 29.61 1.19 19.88
N PRO A 242 29.73 -0.13 20.15
CA PRO A 242 29.38 -0.64 21.47
C PRO A 242 30.59 -1.19 22.25
N SER A 243 30.45 -1.33 23.57
CA SER A 243 31.46 -1.94 24.44
C SER A 243 31.18 -3.43 24.67
N THR A 244 32.09 -4.29 24.22
CA THR A 244 32.07 -5.75 24.44
C THR A 244 32.68 -6.14 25.81
N PRO A 245 32.03 -7.02 26.58
CA PRO A 245 32.69 -7.81 27.63
C PRO A 245 33.41 -9.03 27.02
N ALA A 246 34.49 -9.48 27.67
CA ALA A 246 35.26 -10.67 27.28
C ALA A 246 34.65 -11.97 27.86
N PRO A 247 34.94 -13.15 27.27
CA PRO A 247 34.52 -14.43 27.83
C PRO A 247 35.32 -14.81 29.08
N SER A 248 34.64 -15.34 30.10
CA SER A 248 35.26 -16.06 31.21
C SER A 248 35.34 -17.55 30.90
N ALA A 249 36.46 -18.18 31.26
CA ALA A 249 36.67 -19.63 31.11
C ALA A 249 36.65 -20.34 32.47
N SER A 250 35.89 -21.44 32.55
CA SER A 250 35.99 -22.54 33.53
C SER A 250 35.18 -23.72 32.99
#